data_AF-A0A7K4B9K0-F1
#
_entry.id   AF-A0A7K4B9K0-F1
#
_cell.length_a   1.000
_cell.length_b   1.000
_cell.length_c   1.000
_cell.angle_alpha   90.00
_cell.angle_beta   90.00
_cell.angle_gamma   90.00
#
_symmetry.space_group_name_H-M   'P 1'
#
loop_
_entity.id
_entity.type
_entity.pdbx_description
1 polymer ?
#
loop_
_entity_poly.entity_id
_entity_poly.type
_entity_poly.pdbx_seq_one_letter_code
_entity_poly.pdbx_strand_id
1 'polypeptide(L)'
;MYEQNSSLFEESGLHSIFIDDAVIEYIAERNTDFRISTSCGGPVLLPVSYKPPKPTDLALKAGEKTIYISMYQARYIDHIHMGLVPYHVTMRDEAFSEEYNGL
;
A
#
# COMPACT_ATOMS: atom_id res chain seq x y z
N MET A 1 -26.61 7.89 8.04
CA MET A 1 -26.34 6.95 6.93
C MET A 1 -25.01 6.19 7.07
N TYR A 2 -24.22 6.37 8.16
CA TYR A 2 -22.95 5.64 8.37
C TYR A 2 -23.09 4.29 9.09
N GLU A 3 -24.16 4.09 9.86
CA GLU A 3 -24.29 2.93 10.76
C GLU A 3 -24.48 1.59 10.03
N GLN A 4 -25.12 1.58 8.85
CA GLN A 4 -25.37 0.33 8.10
C GLN A 4 -24.11 -0.24 7.43
N ASN A 5 -23.11 0.58 7.13
CA ASN A 5 -21.86 0.09 6.53
C ASN A 5 -20.97 -0.54 7.60
N SER A 6 -20.91 0.05 8.81
CA SER A 6 -20.14 -0.49 9.94
C SER A 6 -20.53 -1.92 10.33
N SER A 7 -21.81 -2.29 10.30
CA SER A 7 -22.25 -3.64 10.68
C SER A 7 -21.85 -4.71 9.67
N LEU A 8 -21.79 -4.38 8.37
CA LEU A 8 -21.32 -5.30 7.32
C LEU A 8 -19.79 -5.52 7.40
N PHE A 9 -19.06 -4.50 7.84
CA PHE A 9 -17.62 -4.55 8.11
C PHE A 9 -17.31 -5.42 9.33
N GLU A 10 -18.08 -5.29 10.42
CA GLU A 10 -17.95 -6.14 11.61
C GLU A 10 -18.24 -7.63 11.34
N GLU A 11 -19.30 -7.96 10.59
CA GLU A 11 -19.62 -9.38 10.27
C GLU A 11 -18.57 -10.03 9.33
N SER A 12 -17.88 -9.24 8.50
CA SER A 12 -16.81 -9.71 7.62
C SER A 12 -15.41 -9.66 8.25
N GLY A 13 -15.27 -9.07 9.45
CA GLY A 13 -14.00 -8.84 10.12
C GLY A 13 -13.07 -7.90 9.35
N LEU A 14 -13.60 -7.06 8.45
CA LEU A 14 -12.88 -6.00 7.76
C LEU A 14 -13.20 -4.68 8.42
N HIS A 15 -12.18 -3.91 8.84
CA HIS A 15 -12.36 -2.53 9.28
C HIS A 15 -11.99 -1.55 8.16
N SER A 16 -12.34 -0.27 8.36
CA SER A 16 -11.96 0.80 7.42
C SER A 16 -10.46 1.08 7.50
N ILE A 17 -9.79 1.16 6.35
CA ILE A 17 -8.38 1.54 6.26
C ILE A 17 -8.29 3.00 5.82
N PHE A 18 -7.68 3.84 6.65
CA PHE A 18 -7.43 5.24 6.37
C PHE A 18 -6.07 5.42 5.68
N ILE A 19 -5.98 6.34 4.73
CA ILE A 19 -4.74 6.67 3.99
C ILE A 19 -4.48 8.15 4.19
N ASP A 20 -3.30 8.51 4.70
CA ASP A 20 -2.91 9.91 4.84
C ASP A 20 -2.76 10.61 3.48
N ASP A 21 -3.14 11.89 3.42
CA ASP A 21 -2.96 12.72 2.22
C ASP A 21 -1.49 12.74 1.75
N ALA A 22 -0.54 12.78 2.70
CA ALA A 22 0.90 12.73 2.39
C ALA A 22 1.32 11.44 1.66
N VAL A 23 0.65 10.31 1.94
CA VAL A 23 0.89 9.05 1.21
C VAL A 23 0.28 9.13 -0.19
N ILE A 24 -0.89 9.75 -0.34
CA ILE A 24 -1.53 9.96 -1.65
C ILE A 24 -0.62 10.82 -2.53
N GLU A 25 -0.10 11.93 -2.00
CA GLU A 25 0.86 12.80 -2.68
C GLU A 25 2.14 12.04 -3.07
N TYR A 26 2.74 11.31 -2.12
CA TYR A 26 3.94 10.49 -2.36
C TYR A 26 3.77 9.48 -3.50
N ILE A 27 2.61 8.82 -3.56
CA ILE A 27 2.28 7.83 -4.59
C ILE A 27 2.03 8.53 -5.93
N ALA A 28 1.34 9.67 -5.94
CA ALA A 28 1.05 10.44 -7.13
C ALA A 28 2.34 10.94 -7.80
N GLU A 29 3.30 11.45 -7.03
CA GLU A 29 4.62 11.89 -7.53
C GLU A 29 5.38 10.77 -8.25
N ARG A 30 5.28 9.54 -7.75
CA ARG A 30 5.95 8.36 -8.34
C ARG A 30 5.18 7.74 -9.49
N ASN A 31 3.95 8.17 -9.72
CA ASN A 31 3.09 7.75 -10.81
C ASN A 31 2.96 6.22 -10.96
N THR A 32 3.04 5.47 -9.86
CA THR A 32 3.00 4.00 -9.84
C THR A 32 2.10 3.49 -8.73
N ASP A 33 1.65 2.25 -8.85
CA ASP A 33 0.89 1.58 -7.79
C ASP A 33 1.81 1.01 -6.73
N PHE A 34 1.26 0.81 -5.53
CA PHE A 34 2.01 0.31 -4.39
C PHE A 34 1.34 -0.90 -3.76
N ARG A 35 2.13 -1.62 -2.96
CA ARG A 35 1.68 -2.77 -2.21
C ARG A 35 2.23 -2.74 -0.79
N ILE A 36 1.35 -2.91 0.19
CA ILE A 36 1.74 -3.21 1.55
C ILE A 36 2.33 -4.61 1.61
N SER A 37 3.59 -4.69 2.05
CA SER A 37 4.36 -5.92 2.23
C SER A 37 4.82 -6.04 3.68
N THR A 38 5.27 -7.22 4.10
CA THR A 38 5.83 -7.45 5.43
C THR A 38 7.35 -7.47 5.37
N SER A 39 8.00 -6.75 6.28
CA SER A 39 9.43 -6.83 6.55
C SER A 39 9.69 -7.28 7.99
N CYS A 40 10.95 -7.56 8.34
CA CYS A 40 11.34 -7.85 9.74
C CYS A 40 11.06 -6.67 10.68
N GLY A 41 10.97 -5.45 10.16
CA GLY A 41 10.67 -4.23 10.92
C GLY A 41 9.18 -3.85 10.94
N GLY A 42 8.30 -4.71 10.40
CA GLY A 42 6.86 -4.42 10.28
C GLY A 42 6.41 -4.16 8.84
N PRO A 43 5.16 -3.68 8.66
CA PRO A 43 4.59 -3.41 7.34
C PRO A 43 5.35 -2.30 6.62
N VAL A 44 5.49 -2.46 5.30
CA VAL A 44 6.17 -1.49 4.43
C VAL A 44 5.39 -1.28 3.14
N LEU A 45 5.42 -0.05 2.62
CA LEU A 45 4.79 0.34 1.37
C LEU A 45 5.83 0.28 0.24
N LEU A 46 5.71 -0.68 -0.68
CA LEU A 46 6.65 -0.89 -1.78
C LEU A 46 5.98 -0.74 -3.14
N PRO A 47 6.66 -0.22 -4.18
CA PRO A 47 6.10 -0.17 -5.53
C PRO A 47 5.77 -1.57 -6.05
N VAL A 48 4.72 -1.71 -6.86
CA VAL A 48 4.31 -3.00 -7.42
C VAL A 48 5.36 -3.62 -8.35
N SER A 49 6.29 -2.83 -8.88
CA SER A 49 7.44 -3.32 -9.65
C SER A 49 8.37 -4.21 -8.82
N TYR A 50 8.50 -3.96 -7.52
CA TYR A 50 9.28 -4.79 -6.59
C TYR A 50 8.47 -5.99 -6.10
N LYS A 51 7.19 -5.77 -5.80
CA LYS A 51 6.30 -6.80 -5.28
C LYS A 51 4.92 -6.69 -5.93
N PRO A 52 4.68 -7.44 -7.02
CA PRO A 52 3.39 -7.42 -7.70
C PRO A 52 2.22 -7.80 -6.78
N PRO A 53 1.02 -7.27 -7.04
CA PRO A 53 -0.18 -7.65 -6.30
C PRO A 53 -0.54 -9.12 -6.51
N LYS A 54 -1.16 -9.73 -5.50
CA LYS A 54 -1.72 -11.08 -5.60
C LYS A 54 -3.22 -11.01 -5.87
N PRO A 55 -3.84 -12.04 -6.48
CA PRO A 55 -5.29 -12.08 -6.73
C PRO A 55 -6.15 -11.91 -5.47
N THR A 56 -5.60 -12.25 -4.30
CA THR A 56 -6.26 -12.15 -2.99
C THR A 56 -6.03 -10.81 -2.29
N ASP A 57 -5.28 -9.89 -2.90
CA ASP A 57 -5.05 -8.58 -2.33
C ASP A 57 -6.30 -7.70 -2.55
N LEU A 58 -6.66 -6.93 -1.53
CA LEU A 58 -7.64 -5.86 -1.62
C LEU A 58 -7.00 -4.66 -2.33
N ALA A 59 -7.79 -3.98 -3.16
CA ALA A 59 -7.37 -2.78 -3.89
C ALA A 59 -7.97 -1.54 -3.21
N LEU A 60 -7.11 -0.69 -2.63
CA LEU A 60 -7.49 0.57 -2.01
C LEU A 60 -7.15 1.72 -2.96
N LYS A 61 -8.10 2.63 -3.20
CA LYS A 61 -7.85 3.82 -4.02
C LYS A 61 -7.05 4.87 -3.24
N ALA A 62 -5.99 5.37 -3.85
CA ALA A 62 -5.14 6.45 -3.37
C ALA A 62 -4.98 7.47 -4.51
N GLY A 63 -5.95 8.38 -4.61
CA GLY A 63 -6.10 9.23 -5.81
C GLY A 63 -6.33 8.39 -7.07
N GLU A 64 -5.54 8.66 -8.12
CA GLU A 64 -5.58 7.91 -9.39
C GLU A 64 -4.82 6.58 -9.35
N LYS A 65 -4.15 6.28 -8.22
CA LYS A 65 -3.35 5.07 -8.03
C LYS A 65 -4.01 4.11 -7.06
N THR A 66 -3.43 2.92 -6.97
CA THR A 66 -3.95 1.83 -6.14
C THR A 66 -2.88 1.38 -5.15
N ILE A 67 -3.28 1.22 -3.88
CA ILE A 67 -2.50 0.49 -2.88
C ILE A 67 -3.13 -0.90 -2.72
N TYR A 68 -2.32 -1.93 -2.96
CA TYR A 68 -2.71 -3.31 -2.75
C TYR A 68 -2.32 -3.77 -1.35
N ILE A 69 -3.21 -4.49 -0.68
CA ILE A 69 -2.95 -5.07 0.64
C ILE A 69 -3.48 -6.49 0.69
N SER A 70 -2.70 -7.45 1.19
CA SER A 70 -3.20 -8.81 1.41
C SER A 70 -4.46 -8.81 2.27
N MET A 71 -5.50 -9.56 1.89
CA MET A 71 -6.71 -9.71 2.73
C MET A 71 -6.41 -10.16 4.17
N TYR A 72 -5.27 -10.82 4.40
CA TYR A 72 -4.83 -11.21 5.74
C TYR A 72 -4.20 -10.06 6.52
N GLN A 73 -3.45 -9.18 5.84
CA GLN A 73 -2.84 -7.99 6.45
C GLN A 73 -3.88 -6.90 6.69
N ALA A 74 -4.87 -6.78 5.79
CA ALA A 74 -5.94 -5.79 5.88
C ALA A 74 -6.73 -5.88 7.18
N ARG A 75 -6.78 -7.05 7.83
CA ARG A 75 -7.40 -7.26 9.16
C ARG A 75 -6.66 -6.59 10.32
N TYR A 76 -5.41 -6.14 10.10
CA TYR A 76 -4.54 -5.59 11.14
C TYR A 76 -3.97 -4.21 10.81
N ILE A 77 -4.31 -3.66 9.65
CA ILE A 77 -3.82 -2.35 9.21
C ILE A 77 -5.04 -1.46 9.03
N ASP A 78 -5.20 -0.48 9.92
CA ASP A 78 -6.26 0.53 9.89
C ASP A 78 -5.77 1.89 9.36
N HIS A 79 -4.45 2.10 9.29
CA HIS A 79 -3.85 3.37 8.91
C HIS A 79 -2.61 3.19 8.04
N ILE A 80 -2.62 3.83 6.86
CA ILE A 80 -1.49 3.90 5.94
C ILE A 80 -0.90 5.31 5.99
N HIS A 81 0.30 5.42 6.56
CA HIS A 81 1.02 6.67 6.80
C HIS A 81 2.47 6.61 6.28
N MET A 82 3.15 7.76 6.19
CA MET A 82 4.50 7.86 5.62
C MET A 82 5.57 7.01 6.33
N GLY A 83 5.42 6.71 7.62
CA GLY A 83 6.29 5.77 8.32
C GLY A 83 6.33 4.33 7.76
N LEU A 84 5.39 3.95 6.89
CA LEU A 84 5.43 2.68 6.15
C LEU A 84 6.35 2.74 4.93
N VAL A 85 6.69 3.94 4.45
CA VAL A 85 7.64 4.11 3.35
C VAL A 85 9.04 3.81 3.87
N PRO A 86 9.77 2.84 3.29
CA PRO A 86 11.11 2.53 3.75
C PRO A 86 12.09 3.68 3.50
N TYR A 87 12.73 4.18 4.57
CA TYR A 87 13.71 5.28 4.52
C TYR A 87 14.88 5.09 3.54
N HIS A 88 15.23 3.85 3.19
CA HIS A 88 16.34 3.55 2.27
C HIS A 88 15.89 3.37 0.81
N VAL A 89 14.59 3.33 0.52
CA VAL A 89 14.08 3.17 -0.85
C VAL A 89 14.02 4.52 -1.58
N THR A 90 13.90 5.63 -0.86
CA THR A 90 13.99 6.98 -1.43
C THR A 90 15.34 7.29 -2.08
N MET A 91 16.44 6.61 -1.68
CA MET A 91 17.73 6.68 -2.35
C MET A 91 17.86 5.75 -3.58
N ARG A 92 16.91 4.83 -3.78
CA ARG A 92 16.93 3.86 -4.90
C ARG A 92 16.01 4.21 -6.06
N ASP A 93 15.05 5.12 -5.87
CA ASP A 93 14.17 5.56 -6.96
C ASP A 93 14.96 6.25 -8.10
N GLU A 94 16.14 6.83 -7.82
CA GLU A 94 17.02 7.44 -8.83
C GLU A 94 18.07 6.48 -9.43
N ALA A 95 18.42 5.39 -8.75
CA ALA A 95 19.60 4.58 -9.08
C ALA A 95 19.31 3.26 -9.80
N PHE A 96 18.05 2.82 -9.90
CA PHE A 96 17.71 1.47 -10.36
C PHE A 96 16.86 1.41 -11.63
N SER A 97 16.65 2.53 -12.33
CA SER A 97 15.91 2.54 -13.61
C SER A 97 16.72 2.01 -14.80
N GLU A 98 18.04 1.85 -14.70
CA GLU A 98 18.88 1.42 -15.83
C GLU A 98 19.48 0.01 -15.73
N GLU A 99 19.58 -0.59 -14.54
CA GLU A 99 20.42 -1.81 -14.37
C GLU A 99 19.65 -3.16 -14.39
N TYR A 100 18.33 -3.17 -14.57
CA TYR A 100 17.53 -4.41 -14.65
C TYR A 100 16.88 -4.67 -16.02
N ASN A 101 17.43 -4.08 -17.09
CA ASN A 101 17.12 -4.47 -18.48
C ASN A 101 18.23 -5.33 -19.13
N GLY A 102 19.18 -5.83 -18.33
CA GLY A 102 20.21 -6.75 -18.81
C GLY A 102 20.28 -7.96 -17.90
N LEU A 103 19.53 -9.01 -18.24
CA LEU A 103 19.89 -10.44 -18.20
C LEU A 103 18.70 -11.29 -18.65
#